data_AF-A0A6A4NZZ8-F1
#
_entry.id   AF-A0A6A4NZZ8-F1
#
_cell.length_a   1.000
_cell.length_b   1.000
_cell.length_c   1.000
_cell.angle_alpha   90.00
_cell.angle_beta   90.00
_cell.angle_gamma   90.00
#
_symmetry.space_group_name_H-M   'P 1'
#
loop_
_entity.id
_entity.type
_entity.pdbx_description
1 polymer ?
#
loop_
_entity_poly.entity_id
_entity_poly.type
_entity_poly.pdbx_seq_one_letter_code
_entity_poly.pdbx_strand_id
1 'polypeptide(L)' 'MFSDTAIQLQPVFAQWIQNTHALAPGTTAPGATTSTSLTWGGGDLVAVGGKVALLPIPLGTADFLAIIFMHLQFM' A
#
# COMPACT_ATOMS: atom_id res chain seq x y z
N MET A 1 -13.01 17.75 10.17
CA MET A 1 -11.68 17.62 9.54
C MET A 1 -11.63 16.31 8.78
N PHE A 2 -10.87 16.25 7.68
CA PHE A 2 -10.63 15.00 6.96
C PHE A 2 -9.43 14.28 7.59
N SER A 3 -9.63 13.04 8.06
CA SER A 3 -8.59 12.23 8.72
C SER A 3 -9.12 10.81 8.96
N ASP A 4 -8.23 9.86 9.24
CA ASP A 4 -8.61 8.46 9.50
C ASP A 4 -9.54 8.28 10.72
N THR A 5 -9.53 9.22 11.67
CA THR A 5 -10.39 9.21 12.87
C THR A 5 -11.65 10.07 12.76
N ALA A 6 -11.85 10.78 11.65
CA ALA A 6 -12.99 11.69 11.45
C ALA A 6 -13.68 11.38 10.11
N ILE A 7 -13.90 12.39 9.25
CA ILE A 7 -14.43 12.15 7.92
C ILE A 7 -13.30 11.57 7.06
N GLN A 8 -13.45 10.31 6.66
CA GLN A 8 -12.41 9.59 5.92
C GLN A 8 -12.51 9.84 4.42
N LEU A 9 -11.37 9.97 3.75
CA LEU A 9 -11.28 9.97 2.29
C LEU A 9 -10.30 8.86 1.90
N GLN A 10 -10.82 7.63 1.77
CA GLN A 10 -9.99 6.44 1.60
C GLN A 10 -9.52 6.28 0.15
N PRO A 11 -8.24 5.94 -0.08
CA PRO A 11 -7.71 5.61 -1.40
C PRO A 11 -8.07 4.17 -1.80
N VAL A 12 -9.38 3.86 -1.86
CA VAL A 12 -9.92 2.50 -2.02
C VAL A 12 -9.40 1.78 -3.27
N PHE A 13 -9.16 2.53 -4.36
CA PHE A 13 -8.59 1.95 -5.59
C PHE A 13 -7.14 1.53 -5.40
N ALA A 14 -6.33 2.34 -4.71
CA ALA A 14 -4.96 1.98 -4.43
C ALA A 14 -4.90 0.77 -3.49
N GLN A 15 -5.71 0.76 -2.43
CA GLN A 15 -5.83 -0.38 -1.50
C GLN A 15 -6.26 -1.67 -2.23
N TRP A 16 -7.19 -1.58 -3.17
CA TRP A 16 -7.59 -2.71 -4.00
C TRP A 16 -6.45 -3.26 -4.87
N ILE A 17 -5.64 -2.37 -5.48
CA ILE A 17 -4.43 -2.76 -6.20
C ILE A 17 -3.43 -3.44 -5.25
N GLN A 18 -3.17 -2.86 -4.06
CA GLN A 18 -2.27 -3.46 -3.07
C GLN A 18 -2.71 -4.89 -2.73
N ASN A 19 -4.00 -5.10 -2.42
CA ASN A 19 -4.56 -6.41 -2.11
C ASN A 19 -4.42 -7.41 -3.26
N THR A 20 -4.63 -6.95 -4.51
CA THR A 20 -4.48 -7.80 -5.69
C THR A 20 -3.05 -8.30 -5.83
N HIS A 21 -2.05 -7.43 -5.63
CA HIS A 21 -0.64 -7.82 -5.69
C HIS A 21 -0.19 -8.65 -4.48
N ALA A 22 -0.74 -8.39 -3.29
CA ALA A 22 -0.48 -9.16 -2.08
C ALA A 22 -0.95 -10.61 -2.23
N LEU A 23 -2.13 -10.83 -2.82
CA LEU A 23 -2.76 -12.14 -2.97
C LEU A 23 -2.40 -12.86 -4.27
N ALA A 24 -1.69 -12.22 -5.20
CA ALA A 24 -1.33 -12.79 -6.50
C ALA A 24 -0.54 -14.12 -6.44
N PRO A 25 0.45 -14.30 -5.54
CA PRO A 25 1.24 -15.54 -5.49
C PRO A 25 0.35 -16.76 -5.24
N GLY A 26 0.49 -17.79 -6.07
CA GLY A 26 -0.33 -19.01 -5.98
C GLY A 26 -1.77 -18.88 -6.49
N THR A 27 -2.24 -17.66 -6.82
CA THR A 27 -3.57 -17.43 -7.41
C THR A 27 -3.44 -17.00 -8.87
N THR A 28 -3.33 -15.70 -9.13
CA THR A 28 -3.15 -15.11 -10.46
C THR A 28 -1.71 -15.21 -10.96
N ALA A 29 -0.76 -15.53 -10.08
CA ALA A 29 0.63 -15.84 -10.39
C ALA A 29 1.06 -17.20 -9.77
N PRO A 30 0.70 -18.34 -10.38
CA PRO A 30 0.91 -19.67 -9.80
C PRO A 30 2.37 -20.05 -9.57
N GLY A 31 3.29 -19.52 -10.39
CA GLY A 31 4.73 -19.79 -10.27
C GLY A 31 5.48 -18.82 -9.36
N ALA A 32 4.81 -17.78 -8.84
CA ALA A 32 5.43 -16.81 -7.95
C ALA A 32 5.34 -17.28 -6.49
N THR A 33 6.45 -17.15 -5.76
CA THR A 33 6.53 -17.50 -4.33
C THR A 33 6.30 -16.30 -3.42
N THR A 34 6.42 -15.08 -3.94
CA THR A 34 6.20 -13.81 -3.21
C THR A 34 5.46 -12.82 -4.09
N SER A 35 4.83 -11.81 -3.49
CA SER A 35 4.26 -10.66 -4.21
C SER A 35 5.35 -9.88 -4.95
N THR A 36 4.95 -8.97 -5.84
CA THR A 36 5.90 -8.13 -6.60
C THR A 36 6.67 -7.13 -5.72
N SER A 37 6.21 -6.88 -4.49
CA SER A 37 6.87 -6.08 -3.46
C SER A 37 6.26 -6.40 -2.10
N LEU A 38 7.07 -6.43 -1.04
CA LEU A 38 6.57 -6.65 0.33
C LEU A 38 5.79 -5.43 0.86
N THR A 39 5.84 -4.29 0.16
CA THR A 39 5.07 -3.09 0.51
C THR A 39 3.57 -3.25 0.28
N TRP A 40 3.14 -4.20 -0.57
CA TRP A 40 1.73 -4.41 -0.92
C TRP A 40 0.86 -4.98 0.20
N GLY A 41 1.47 -5.47 1.29
CA GLY A 41 0.79 -6.29 2.28
C GLY A 41 0.92 -7.78 1.97
N GLY A 42 0.63 -8.62 2.96
CA GLY A 42 0.73 -10.08 2.86
C GLY A 42 2.12 -10.69 3.11
N GLY A 43 3.14 -9.85 3.32
CA GLY A 43 4.48 -10.27 3.76
C GLY A 43 4.85 -9.70 5.13
N ASP A 44 5.75 -10.37 5.84
CA ASP A 44 6.25 -9.94 7.14
C ASP A 44 7.28 -8.81 7.04
N LEU A 45 7.52 -8.14 8.18
CA LEU A 45 8.63 -7.19 8.34
C LEU A 45 9.95 -7.87 7.98
N VAL A 46 10.73 -7.24 7.11
CA VAL A 46 12.10 -7.65 6.81
C VAL A 46 13.06 -6.72 7.53
N ALA A 47 13.95 -7.28 8.36
CA ALA A 47 14.97 -6.53 9.07
C ALA A 47 16.39 -6.95 8.65
N VAL A 48 17.27 -5.97 8.49
CA VAL A 48 18.71 -6.18 8.22
C VAL A 48 19.51 -5.28 9.16
N GLY A 49 20.46 -5.87 9.90
CA GLY A 49 21.29 -5.12 10.84
C GLY A 49 20.50 -4.39 11.94
N GLY A 50 19.37 -4.96 12.38
CA GLY A 50 18.50 -4.35 13.40
C GLY A 50 17.67 -3.15 12.91
N LYS A 51 17.63 -2.89 11.60
CA LYS A 51 16.76 -1.87 10.99
C LYS A 51 15.71 -2.50 10.10
N VAL A 52 14.57 -1.82 9.96
CA VAL A 52 13.52 -2.20 9.01
C VAL A 52 14.05 -1.96 7.59
N ALA A 53 14.17 -3.04 6.82
CA ALA A 53 14.50 -2.98 5.41
C ALA A 53 13.24 -2.77 4.56
N LEU A 54 12.17 -3.53 4.82
CA LEU A 54 10.85 -3.35 4.20
C LEU A 54 9.71 -3.76 5.15
N LEU A 55 8.56 -3.10 5.00
CA LEU A 55 7.29 -3.36 5.70
C LEU A 55 6.14 -3.01 4.75
N PRO A 56 4.95 -3.63 4.89
CA PRO A 56 3.72 -3.12 4.27
C PRO A 56 3.49 -1.63 4.53
N ILE A 57 3.04 -0.91 3.49
CA ILE A 57 2.74 0.52 3.56
C ILE A 57 1.21 0.69 3.52
N PRO A 58 0.54 0.93 4.66
CA PRO A 58 -0.89 1.20 4.67
C PRO A 58 -1.16 2.56 4.03
N LEU A 59 -2.22 2.65 3.24
CA LEU A 59 -2.68 3.88 2.61
C LEU A 59 -3.94 4.38 3.30
N GLY A 60 -3.92 5.61 3.82
CA GLY A 60 -5.02 6.23 4.52
C GLY A 60 -5.47 7.56 3.91
N THR A 61 -6.21 8.33 4.71
CA THR A 61 -6.77 9.62 4.30
C THR A 61 -5.68 10.63 3.94
N ALA A 62 -4.55 10.61 4.65
CA ALA A 62 -3.43 11.50 4.36
C ALA A 62 -2.81 11.23 2.98
N ASP A 63 -2.65 9.96 2.60
CA ASP A 63 -2.10 9.55 1.31
C ASP A 63 -3.02 9.95 0.16
N PHE A 64 -4.34 9.76 0.35
CA PHE A 64 -5.33 10.23 -0.63
C PHE A 64 -5.22 11.73 -0.88
N LEU A 65 -5.14 12.52 0.20
CA LEU A 65 -4.99 13.97 0.11
C LEU A 65 -3.67 14.35 -0.55
N ALA A 66 -2.55 13.76 -0.14
CA ALA A 66 -1.25 14.04 -0.73
C ALA A 66 -1.22 13.78 -2.24
N ILE A 67 -1.83 12.69 -2.71
CA ILE A 67 -1.87 12.36 -4.14
C ILE A 67 -2.71 13.35 -4.94
N ILE A 68 -3.90 13.70 -4.45
CA ILE A 68 -4.80 14.60 -5.19
C ILE A 68 -4.29 16.02 -5.17
N PHE A 69 -3.76 16.45 -4.02
CA PHE A 69 -3.14 17.76 -3.92
C PHE A 69 -1.93 17.80 -4.83
N MET A 70 -0.99 16.85 -4.78
CA MET A 70 0.16 16.83 -5.69
C MET A 70 -0.25 16.88 -7.16
N HIS A 71 -1.29 16.14 -7.57
CA HIS A 71 -1.79 16.15 -8.94
C HIS A 71 -2.34 17.52 -9.38
N LEU A 72 -3.02 18.23 -8.49
CA LEU A 72 -3.63 19.54 -8.76
C LEU A 72 -2.62 20.71 -8.86
N GLN A 73 -1.37 20.54 -8.42
CA GLN A 73 -0.34 21.60 -8.38
C GLN A 73 0.63 21.49 -9.55
N PHE A 74 0.55 20.38 -10.29
CA PHE A 74 1.28 20.16 -11.53
C PHE A 74 0.37 20.27 -12.77
N MET A 75 -0.83 20.85 -12.61
CA MET A 75 -1.74 21.30 -13.66
C MET A 75 -1.78 22.83 -13.68
#